data_AF-A0A2E5Q1E8-F1
#
_entry.id   AF-A0A2E5Q1E8-F1
#
_cell.length_a   1.000
_cell.length_b   1.000
_cell.length_c   1.000
_cell.angle_alpha   90.00
_cell.angle_beta   90.00
_cell.angle_gamma   90.00
#
_symmetry.space_group_name_H-M   'P 1'
#
loop_
_entity.id
_entity.type
_entity.pdbx_description
1 polymer ?
#
loop_
_entity_poly.entity_id
_entity_poly.type
_entity_poly.pdbx_seq_one_letter_code
_entity_poly.pdbx_strand_id
1 'polypeptide(L)'
;MTKKNKKDLYKPLVSRMVSHLLDNDYAGCESVINDSLRLQLQPGEIYSHILSGAMTQIGKLWHSGKISIAHEHLATQMTASIVDMVADKFPKLSSNGKIAIIATTSGETHWMGAKVFSKLLELEGWEVHYLGYDTPQTDLASYADSQSADIVVISIVRDSYILGTIEAIDKIQELDPAPVILVGGPATEDHFELLKESNVLLAPDFISGMDLVKDAFGLSAEFSSLEEVLVGIGTNIQNTRKSRSMSQMELAEIAGVDRAYISLVENGKQNITMSALHKFSEALGVSLISLMPSLSSTE
;
A
#
# COMPACT_ATOMS: atom_id res chain seq x y z
N MET A 1 -2.52 11.88 -16.35
CA MET A 1 -1.11 12.07 -16.77
C MET A 1 -0.59 10.76 -17.36
N THR A 2 0.11 10.79 -18.49
CA THR A 2 0.70 9.58 -19.11
C THR A 2 1.88 9.05 -18.29
N LYS A 3 2.10 7.72 -18.25
CA LYS A 3 3.23 7.05 -17.54
C LYS A 3 4.60 7.67 -17.85
N LYS A 4 4.79 8.23 -19.05
CA LYS A 4 6.02 8.92 -19.48
C LYS A 4 6.30 10.22 -18.70
N ASN A 5 5.25 10.95 -18.28
CA ASN A 5 5.36 12.21 -17.54
C ASN A 5 5.74 12.02 -16.05
N LYS A 6 5.37 10.89 -15.42
CA LYS A 6 5.73 10.61 -14.02
C LYS A 6 7.21 10.25 -13.85
N LYS A 7 7.83 9.58 -14.83
CA LYS A 7 9.25 9.18 -14.71
C LYS A 7 10.22 10.37 -14.77
N ASP A 8 9.85 11.43 -15.49
CA ASP A 8 10.63 12.68 -15.50
C ASP A 8 10.40 13.53 -14.24
N LEU A 9 9.25 13.36 -13.56
CA LEU A 9 8.94 14.04 -12.30
C LEU A 9 9.92 13.66 -11.17
N TYR A 10 10.28 12.38 -11.06
CA TYR A 10 11.08 11.90 -9.93
C TYR A 10 12.58 12.21 -10.07
N LYS A 11 13.10 12.33 -11.31
CA LYS A 11 14.55 12.48 -11.54
C LYS A 11 15.18 13.65 -10.77
N PRO A 12 14.60 14.87 -10.77
CA PRO A 12 15.17 15.99 -10.01
C PRO A 12 15.15 15.75 -8.49
N LEU A 13 14.08 15.12 -7.97
CA LEU A 13 13.94 14.80 -6.55
C LEU A 13 14.97 13.75 -6.12
N VAL A 14 15.14 12.70 -6.92
CA VAL A 14 16.16 11.66 -6.68
C VAL A 14 17.55 12.25 -6.71
N SER A 15 17.89 13.07 -7.71
CA SER A 15 19.24 13.66 -7.82
C SER A 15 19.56 14.56 -6.62
N ARG A 16 18.58 15.34 -6.14
CA ARG A 16 18.75 16.15 -4.93
C ARG A 16 18.89 15.29 -3.69
N MET A 17 18.05 14.26 -3.54
CA MET A 17 18.12 13.33 -2.42
C MET A 17 19.50 12.65 -2.33
N VAL A 18 20.06 12.20 -3.47
CA VAL A 18 21.42 11.64 -3.53
C VAL A 18 22.47 12.63 -3.03
N SER A 19 22.42 13.89 -3.48
CA SER A 19 23.38 14.92 -3.02
C SER A 19 23.27 15.11 -1.51
N HIS A 20 22.07 15.36 -1.00
CA HIS A 20 21.86 15.63 0.42
C HIS A 20 22.25 14.45 1.32
N LEU A 21 21.98 13.21 0.90
CA LEU A 21 22.42 12.01 1.62
C LEU A 21 23.94 11.87 1.67
N LEU A 22 24.64 12.17 0.58
CA LEU A 22 26.11 12.11 0.53
C LEU A 22 26.77 13.26 1.31
N ASP A 23 26.11 14.41 1.38
CA ASP A 23 26.58 15.62 2.07
C ASP A 23 26.21 15.65 3.57
N ASN A 24 25.56 14.60 4.09
CA ASN A 24 25.01 14.54 5.46
C ASN A 24 24.02 15.69 5.77
N ASP A 25 23.27 16.14 4.77
CA ASP A 25 22.35 17.26 4.86
C ASP A 25 20.91 16.80 5.12
N TYR A 26 20.60 16.53 6.39
CA TYR A 26 19.26 16.10 6.80
C TYR A 26 18.17 17.12 6.45
N ALA A 27 18.45 18.42 6.59
CA ALA A 27 17.50 19.48 6.28
C ALA A 27 17.19 19.54 4.76
N GLY A 28 18.21 19.31 3.93
CA GLY A 28 18.05 19.16 2.48
C GLY A 28 17.20 17.94 2.11
N CYS A 29 17.44 16.80 2.75
CA CYS A 29 16.60 15.60 2.59
C CYS A 29 15.14 15.90 2.96
N GLU A 30 14.88 16.55 4.10
CA GLU A 30 13.53 16.96 4.51
C GLU A 30 12.90 17.90 3.48
N SER A 31 13.66 18.84 2.92
CA SER A 31 13.15 19.73 1.86
C SER A 31 12.70 18.95 0.63
N VAL A 32 13.40 17.88 0.24
CA VAL A 32 12.98 17.02 -0.88
C VAL A 32 11.68 16.28 -0.55
N ILE A 33 11.51 15.80 0.68
CA ILE A 33 10.26 15.18 1.14
C ILE A 33 9.12 16.20 1.12
N ASN A 34 9.32 17.41 1.64
CA ASN A 34 8.31 18.46 1.62
C ASN A 34 7.90 18.86 0.18
N ASP A 35 8.85 18.89 -0.77
CA ASP A 35 8.53 19.10 -2.19
C ASP A 35 7.72 17.94 -2.77
N SER A 36 8.01 16.70 -2.37
CA SER A 36 7.27 15.51 -2.77
C SER A 36 5.81 15.56 -2.28
N LEU A 37 5.58 16.06 -1.07
CA LEU A 37 4.24 16.28 -0.51
C LEU A 37 3.47 17.38 -1.24
N ARG A 38 4.13 18.47 -1.65
CA ARG A 38 3.51 19.52 -2.48
C ARG A 38 3.05 19.00 -3.83
N LEU A 39 3.74 17.97 -4.34
CA LEU A 39 3.37 17.23 -5.55
C LEU A 39 2.33 16.13 -5.31
N GLN A 40 1.80 16.03 -4.08
CA GLN A 40 0.79 15.06 -3.66
C GLN A 40 1.20 13.59 -3.85
N LEU A 41 2.50 13.31 -3.82
CA LEU A 41 3.00 11.95 -3.90
C LEU A 41 2.60 11.18 -2.64
N GLN A 42 2.13 9.95 -2.85
CA GLN A 42 1.76 9.04 -1.75
C GLN A 42 3.02 8.42 -1.10
N PRO A 43 2.93 7.89 0.14
CA PRO A 43 4.09 7.32 0.84
C PRO A 43 4.80 6.26 0.00
N GLY A 44 4.04 5.34 -0.62
CA GLY A 44 4.58 4.32 -1.50
C GLY A 44 5.33 4.88 -2.70
N GLU A 45 4.88 6.01 -3.28
CA GLU A 45 5.61 6.66 -4.38
C GLU A 45 6.91 7.32 -3.90
N ILE A 46 6.91 7.95 -2.72
CA ILE A 46 8.10 8.55 -2.11
C ILE A 46 9.14 7.46 -1.83
N TYR A 47 8.73 6.37 -1.18
CA TYR A 47 9.63 5.25 -0.88
C TYR A 47 10.15 4.58 -2.15
N SER A 48 9.26 4.13 -3.03
CA SER A 48 9.62 3.35 -4.23
C SER A 48 10.41 4.13 -5.26
N HIS A 49 10.15 5.43 -5.42
CA HIS A 49 10.75 6.20 -6.52
C HIS A 49 11.84 7.16 -6.07
N ILE A 50 11.72 7.76 -4.89
CA ILE A 50 12.66 8.77 -4.41
C ILE A 50 13.73 8.13 -3.55
N LEU A 51 13.34 7.48 -2.44
CA LEU A 51 14.32 6.89 -1.51
C LEU A 51 15.03 5.68 -2.14
N SER A 52 14.29 4.69 -2.64
CA SER A 52 14.88 3.53 -3.33
C SER A 52 15.67 3.95 -4.57
N GLY A 53 15.20 4.97 -5.29
CA GLY A 53 15.91 5.55 -6.43
C GLY A 53 17.25 6.16 -6.04
N ALA A 54 17.30 6.92 -4.94
CA ALA A 54 18.52 7.52 -4.42
C ALA A 54 19.51 6.47 -3.92
N MET A 55 19.04 5.51 -3.11
CA MET A 55 19.88 4.43 -2.58
C MET A 55 20.43 3.53 -3.68
N THR A 56 19.67 3.28 -4.74
CA THR A 56 20.16 2.56 -5.92
C THR A 56 21.31 3.32 -6.62
N GLN A 57 21.22 4.65 -6.72
CA GLN A 57 22.30 5.45 -7.29
C GLN A 57 23.54 5.48 -6.40
N ILE A 58 23.37 5.63 -5.08
CA ILE A 58 24.45 5.58 -4.10
C ILE A 58 25.15 4.22 -4.14
N GLY A 59 24.39 3.11 -4.18
CA GLY A 59 24.94 1.76 -4.35
C GLY A 59 25.77 1.61 -5.62
N LYS A 60 25.34 2.19 -6.75
CA LYS A 60 26.12 2.21 -8.00
C LYS A 60 27.39 3.04 -7.89
N LEU A 61 27.35 4.19 -7.21
CA LEU A 61 28.53 5.01 -6.96
C LEU A 61 29.55 4.26 -6.10
N TRP A 62 29.09 3.56 -5.07
CA TRP A 62 29.94 2.75 -4.21
C TRP A 62 30.55 1.57 -4.98
N HIS A 63 29.72 0.80 -5.70
CA HIS A 63 30.19 -0.35 -6.48
C HIS A 63 31.20 0.03 -7.56
N SER A 64 31.06 1.23 -8.15
CA SER A 64 32.03 1.77 -9.12
C SER A 64 33.27 2.43 -8.49
N GLY A 65 33.39 2.42 -7.16
CA GLY A 65 34.53 2.99 -6.43
C GLY A 65 34.56 4.52 -6.37
N LYS A 66 33.47 5.21 -6.77
CA LYS A 66 33.39 6.68 -6.74
C LYS A 66 33.16 7.25 -5.35
N ILE A 67 32.56 6.45 -4.46
CA ILE A 67 32.41 6.77 -3.04
C ILE A 67 32.86 5.55 -2.22
N SER A 68 33.29 5.78 -1.00
CA SER A 68 33.66 4.70 -0.07
C SER A 68 32.42 4.07 0.58
N ILE A 69 32.60 2.89 1.18
CA ILE A 69 31.57 2.24 2.01
C ILE A 69 31.09 3.14 3.16
N ALA A 70 31.95 4.02 3.70
CA ALA A 70 31.56 4.95 4.75
C ALA A 70 30.47 5.94 4.29
N HIS A 71 30.49 6.36 3.02
CA HIS A 71 29.45 7.23 2.46
C HIS A 71 28.14 6.47 2.29
N GLU A 72 28.20 5.21 1.84
CA GLU A 72 27.02 4.36 1.72
C GLU A 72 26.39 4.12 3.09
N HIS A 73 27.17 3.75 4.11
CA HIS A 73 26.67 3.54 5.47
C HIS A 73 26.02 4.79 6.04
N LEU A 74 26.65 5.95 5.87
CA LEU A 74 26.07 7.23 6.29
C LEU A 74 24.71 7.49 5.61
N ALA A 75 24.65 7.31 4.28
CA ALA A 75 23.42 7.47 3.52
C ALA A 75 22.33 6.49 3.95
N THR A 76 22.67 5.24 4.22
CA THR A 76 21.74 4.22 4.72
C THR A 76 21.18 4.58 6.08
N GLN A 77 22.02 5.02 7.03
CA GLN A 77 21.56 5.44 8.37
C GLN A 77 20.67 6.69 8.31
N MET A 78 21.02 7.66 7.48
CA MET A 78 20.19 8.86 7.27
C MET A 78 18.85 8.49 6.61
N THR A 79 18.87 7.62 5.60
CA THR A 79 17.66 7.12 4.94
C THR A 79 16.73 6.42 5.91
N ALA A 80 17.25 5.64 6.86
CA ALA A 80 16.43 5.02 7.90
C ALA A 80 15.64 6.06 8.72
N SER A 81 16.28 7.17 9.07
CA SER A 81 15.64 8.29 9.79
C SER A 81 14.63 9.02 8.91
N ILE A 82 14.90 9.13 7.60
CA ILE A 82 13.97 9.74 6.64
C ILE A 82 12.74 8.86 6.42
N VAL A 83 12.86 7.53 6.48
CA VAL A 83 11.71 6.62 6.39
C VAL A 83 10.70 6.90 7.51
N ASP A 84 11.18 7.03 8.75
CA ASP A 84 10.30 7.36 9.89
C ASP A 84 9.70 8.78 9.71
N MET A 85 10.50 9.75 9.30
CA MET A 85 10.04 11.13 9.01
C MET A 85 8.95 11.18 7.92
N VAL A 86 9.05 10.36 6.87
CA VAL A 86 8.02 10.30 5.83
C VAL A 86 6.73 9.77 6.44
N ALA A 87 6.77 8.68 7.20
CA ALA A 87 5.58 8.11 7.84
C ALA A 87 4.87 9.13 8.76
N ASP A 88 5.62 9.90 9.55
CA ASP A 88 5.08 10.92 10.47
C ASP A 88 4.35 12.07 9.74
N LYS A 89 4.58 12.26 8.43
CA LYS A 89 3.92 13.29 7.63
C LYS A 89 2.58 12.84 7.02
N PHE A 90 2.18 11.58 7.20
CA PHE A 90 0.92 11.05 6.70
C PHE A 90 -0.03 10.65 7.83
N PRO A 91 -1.36 10.77 7.62
CA PRO A 91 -2.33 10.29 8.59
C PRO A 91 -2.28 8.76 8.68
N LYS A 92 -2.23 8.25 9.91
CA LYS A 92 -2.42 6.83 10.20
C LYS A 92 -3.92 6.52 10.27
N LEU A 93 -4.35 5.46 9.59
CA LEU A 93 -5.72 4.94 9.70
C LEU A 93 -5.97 4.36 11.10
N SER A 94 -7.25 4.31 11.49
CA SER A 94 -7.68 3.61 12.70
C SER A 94 -7.26 2.15 12.65
N SER A 95 -7.08 1.54 13.82
CA SER A 95 -6.70 0.13 13.91
C SER A 95 -7.69 -0.76 13.13
N ASN A 96 -7.15 -1.64 12.30
CA ASN A 96 -7.90 -2.68 11.61
C ASN A 96 -7.96 -4.00 12.42
N GLY A 97 -7.35 -4.03 13.61
CA GLY A 97 -7.33 -5.19 14.49
C GLY A 97 -6.41 -6.34 14.03
N LYS A 98 -5.56 -6.09 13.02
CA LYS A 98 -4.68 -7.10 12.43
C LYS A 98 -3.23 -6.92 12.84
N ILE A 99 -2.52 -8.05 13.03
CA ILE A 99 -1.11 -8.08 13.44
C ILE A 99 -0.23 -8.52 12.27
N ALA A 100 0.77 -7.70 11.93
CA ALA A 100 1.79 -7.99 10.92
C ALA A 100 3.17 -8.14 11.55
N ILE A 101 3.85 -9.24 11.24
CA ILE A 101 5.24 -9.49 11.66
C ILE A 101 6.15 -9.40 10.45
N ILE A 102 7.24 -8.64 10.58
CA ILE A 102 8.06 -8.25 9.43
C ILE A 102 9.53 -8.47 9.78
N ALA A 103 10.22 -9.26 8.97
CA ALA A 103 11.60 -9.68 9.20
C ALA A 103 12.36 -9.94 7.89
N THR A 104 13.67 -10.10 8.03
CA THR A 104 14.49 -10.84 7.05
C THR A 104 14.91 -12.17 7.67
N THR A 105 15.22 -13.17 6.83
CA THR A 105 15.65 -14.50 7.28
C THR A 105 17.14 -14.52 7.65
N SER A 106 17.57 -15.62 8.29
CA SER A 106 18.96 -15.86 8.69
C SER A 106 19.98 -15.45 7.63
N GLY A 107 20.94 -14.62 8.03
CA GLY A 107 22.03 -14.11 7.23
C GLY A 107 21.68 -12.93 6.32
N GLU A 108 20.40 -12.64 6.07
CA GLU A 108 19.99 -11.51 5.24
C GLU A 108 20.02 -10.21 6.05
N THR A 109 21.05 -9.39 5.84
CA THR A 109 21.24 -8.13 6.59
C THR A 109 20.59 -6.92 5.92
N HIS A 110 19.98 -7.06 4.75
CA HIS A 110 19.38 -5.93 4.03
C HIS A 110 17.95 -5.66 4.51
N TRP A 111 17.83 -4.81 5.53
CA TRP A 111 16.59 -4.63 6.30
C TRP A 111 15.75 -3.42 5.94
N MET A 112 16.27 -2.51 5.13
CA MET A 112 15.61 -1.24 4.80
C MET A 112 14.25 -1.45 4.12
N GLY A 113 14.15 -2.42 3.20
CA GLY A 113 12.89 -2.75 2.53
C GLY A 113 11.81 -3.21 3.51
N ALA A 114 12.19 -4.07 4.46
CA ALA A 114 11.32 -4.51 5.54
C ALA A 114 10.85 -3.33 6.43
N LYS A 115 11.74 -2.40 6.81
CA LYS A 115 11.35 -1.19 7.55
C LYS A 115 10.41 -0.28 6.76
N VAL A 116 10.64 -0.11 5.47
CA VAL A 116 9.73 0.68 4.62
C VAL A 116 8.34 0.06 4.59
N PHE A 117 8.26 -1.25 4.35
CA PHE A 117 6.98 -1.95 4.29
C PHE A 117 6.28 -1.96 5.65
N SER A 118 7.03 -2.02 6.75
CA SER A 118 6.47 -1.88 8.11
C SER A 118 5.77 -0.54 8.30
N LYS A 119 6.37 0.57 7.83
CA LYS A 119 5.75 1.90 7.88
C LYS A 119 4.51 2.01 7.00
N LEU A 120 4.50 1.34 5.85
CA LEU A 120 3.31 1.32 5.00
C LEU A 120 2.14 0.60 5.67
N LEU A 121 2.38 -0.56 6.30
CA LEU A 121 1.35 -1.28 7.05
C LEU A 121 0.87 -0.49 8.29
N GLU A 122 1.80 0.14 9.03
CA GLU A 122 1.44 1.00 10.16
C GLU A 122 0.47 2.12 9.74
N LEU A 123 0.70 2.77 8.58
CA LEU A 123 -0.18 3.82 8.06
C LEU A 123 -1.58 3.29 7.71
N GLU A 124 -1.68 2.02 7.31
CA GLU A 124 -2.94 1.33 6.97
C GLU A 124 -3.66 0.76 8.21
N GLY A 125 -3.21 1.11 9.42
CA GLY A 125 -3.89 0.75 10.67
C GLY A 125 -3.50 -0.61 11.24
N TRP A 126 -2.48 -1.27 10.70
CA TRP A 126 -1.98 -2.54 11.25
C TRP A 126 -1.24 -2.31 12.57
N GLU A 127 -1.32 -3.30 13.46
CA GLU A 127 -0.32 -3.48 14.51
C GLU A 127 0.89 -4.17 13.90
N VAL A 128 2.06 -3.52 13.95
CA VAL A 128 3.25 -3.99 13.24
C VAL A 128 4.38 -4.30 14.21
N HIS A 129 4.88 -5.53 14.15
CA HIS A 129 6.05 -6.00 14.86
C HIS A 129 7.20 -6.13 13.86
N TYR A 130 8.03 -5.10 13.79
CA TYR A 130 9.21 -5.10 12.94
C TYR A 130 10.42 -5.67 13.71
N LEU A 131 10.83 -6.88 13.36
CA LEU A 131 11.89 -7.63 14.06
C LEU A 131 13.31 -7.25 13.61
N GLY A 132 13.43 -6.44 12.56
CA GLY A 132 14.72 -6.06 11.99
C GLY A 132 15.20 -7.10 10.99
N TYR A 133 16.36 -7.68 11.26
CA TYR A 133 17.06 -8.55 10.33
C TYR A 133 17.66 -9.78 10.97
N ASP A 134 18.07 -10.73 10.12
CA ASP A 134 18.78 -11.95 10.53
C ASP A 134 17.98 -12.74 11.58
N THR A 135 16.67 -12.93 11.30
CA THR A 135 15.78 -13.67 12.19
C THR A 135 15.79 -15.15 11.81
N PRO A 136 16.18 -16.06 12.73
CA PRO A 136 16.11 -17.50 12.49
C PRO A 136 14.71 -17.98 12.13
N GLN A 137 14.61 -18.90 11.18
CA GLN A 137 13.34 -19.38 10.63
C GLN A 137 12.44 -19.99 11.69
N THR A 138 13.02 -20.77 12.61
CA THR A 138 12.32 -21.35 13.76
C THR A 138 11.79 -20.30 14.72
N ASP A 139 12.59 -19.26 14.97
CA ASP A 139 12.24 -18.21 15.92
C ASP A 139 11.20 -17.28 15.32
N LEU A 140 11.27 -17.01 14.02
CA LEU A 140 10.26 -16.26 13.27
C LEU A 140 8.90 -16.98 13.32
N ALA A 141 8.85 -18.28 13.01
CA ALA A 141 7.61 -19.06 13.07
C ALA A 141 7.06 -19.13 14.50
N SER A 142 7.90 -19.40 15.50
CA SER A 142 7.49 -19.46 16.91
C SER A 142 6.97 -18.12 17.43
N TYR A 143 7.63 -17.01 17.04
CA TYR A 143 7.18 -15.68 17.40
C TYR A 143 5.84 -15.36 16.72
N ALA A 144 5.68 -15.70 15.44
CA ALA A 144 4.44 -15.49 14.71
C ALA A 144 3.24 -16.22 15.31
N ASP A 145 3.44 -17.48 15.71
CA ASP A 145 2.44 -18.26 16.44
C ASP A 145 2.07 -17.60 17.78
N SER A 146 3.08 -17.23 18.57
CA SER A 146 2.88 -16.65 19.91
C SER A 146 2.12 -15.32 19.91
N GLN A 147 2.20 -14.56 18.81
CA GLN A 147 1.51 -13.28 18.64
C GLN A 147 0.20 -13.42 17.85
N SER A 148 -0.16 -14.63 17.42
CA SER A 148 -1.32 -14.88 16.55
C SER A 148 -1.30 -13.95 15.33
N ALA A 149 -0.17 -13.93 14.63
CA ALA A 149 0.01 -13.06 13.48
C ALA A 149 -1.08 -13.32 12.42
N ASP A 150 -1.57 -12.26 11.80
CA ASP A 150 -2.42 -12.37 10.61
C ASP A 150 -1.58 -12.50 9.35
N ILE A 151 -0.45 -11.78 9.30
CA ILE A 151 0.50 -11.81 8.18
C ILE A 151 1.95 -11.84 8.65
N VAL A 152 2.77 -12.66 7.99
CA VAL A 152 4.24 -12.59 8.07
C VAL A 152 4.79 -12.07 6.75
N VAL A 153 5.56 -10.98 6.82
CA VAL A 153 6.23 -10.36 5.68
C VAL A 153 7.72 -10.65 5.75
N ILE A 154 8.24 -11.32 4.72
CA ILE A 154 9.65 -11.67 4.58
C ILE A 154 10.27 -10.81 3.48
N SER A 155 11.26 -9.98 3.84
CA SER A 155 12.05 -9.24 2.86
C SER A 155 13.33 -9.98 2.50
N ILE A 156 13.58 -10.15 1.20
CA ILE A 156 14.79 -10.79 0.67
C ILE A 156 15.42 -9.95 -0.44
N VAL A 157 16.74 -9.74 -0.34
CA VAL A 157 17.49 -8.91 -1.28
C VAL A 157 18.53 -9.72 -2.03
N ARG A 158 19.16 -10.70 -1.39
CA ARG A 158 20.17 -11.56 -2.01
C ARG A 158 19.67 -12.98 -2.24
N ASP A 159 19.90 -13.48 -3.45
CA ASP A 159 19.55 -14.84 -3.90
C ASP A 159 20.09 -15.94 -2.97
N SER A 160 21.24 -15.66 -2.32
CA SER A 160 21.90 -16.57 -1.39
C SER A 160 21.01 -17.01 -0.21
N TYR A 161 19.93 -16.27 0.09
CA TYR A 161 19.03 -16.53 1.21
C TYR A 161 17.67 -17.12 0.79
N ILE A 162 17.45 -17.41 -0.50
CA ILE A 162 16.18 -17.94 -1.01
C ILE A 162 15.80 -19.26 -0.33
N LEU A 163 16.75 -20.19 -0.17
CA LEU A 163 16.51 -21.47 0.51
C LEU A 163 16.11 -21.26 1.98
N GLY A 164 16.75 -20.30 2.66
CA GLY A 164 16.38 -19.94 4.03
C GLY A 164 15.00 -19.28 4.11
N THR A 165 14.56 -18.60 3.07
CA THR A 165 13.19 -18.06 2.95
C THR A 165 12.17 -19.17 2.72
N ILE A 166 12.46 -20.16 1.88
CA ILE A 166 11.60 -21.33 1.70
C ILE A 166 11.43 -22.09 3.01
N GLU A 167 12.52 -22.32 3.74
CA GLU A 167 12.44 -22.95 5.06
C GLU A 167 11.58 -22.14 6.05
N ALA A 168 11.65 -20.80 6.01
CA ALA A 168 10.79 -19.96 6.82
C ALA A 168 9.32 -20.12 6.43
N ILE A 169 9.02 -20.12 5.13
CA ILE A 169 7.67 -20.32 4.60
C ILE A 169 7.10 -21.65 5.08
N ASP A 170 7.84 -22.74 4.90
CA ASP A 170 7.38 -24.08 5.28
C ASP A 170 7.02 -24.14 6.76
N LYS A 171 7.88 -23.62 7.65
CA LYS A 171 7.62 -23.59 9.10
C LYS A 171 6.42 -22.72 9.49
N ILE A 172 6.21 -21.60 8.81
CA ILE A 172 5.06 -20.72 9.08
C ILE A 172 3.76 -21.37 8.60
N GLN A 173 3.80 -22.15 7.51
CA GLN A 173 2.63 -22.87 6.99
C GLN A 173 2.23 -24.07 7.84
N GLU A 174 3.13 -24.58 8.68
CA GLU A 174 2.84 -25.63 9.66
C GLU A 174 2.03 -25.12 10.88
N LEU A 175 1.85 -23.80 11.03
CA LEU A 175 1.09 -23.20 12.13
C LEU A 175 -0.43 -23.39 11.95
N ASP A 176 -1.18 -23.33 13.05
CA ASP A 176 -2.64 -23.46 13.04
C ASP A 176 -3.31 -22.41 13.97
N PRO A 177 -3.94 -21.35 13.40
CA PRO A 177 -4.04 -21.07 11.97
C PRO A 177 -2.72 -20.54 11.39
N ALA A 178 -2.41 -20.94 10.16
CA ALA A 178 -1.27 -20.37 9.43
C ALA A 178 -1.57 -18.91 9.00
N PRO A 179 -0.66 -17.96 9.27
CA PRO A 179 -0.80 -16.59 8.79
C PRO A 179 -0.65 -16.52 7.27
N VAL A 180 -1.16 -15.43 6.67
CA VAL A 180 -0.81 -15.09 5.28
C VAL A 180 0.69 -14.80 5.22
N ILE A 181 1.35 -15.24 4.15
CA ILE A 181 2.78 -14.97 3.96
C ILE A 181 2.95 -14.08 2.74
N LEU A 182 3.67 -12.96 2.91
CA LEU A 182 4.09 -12.10 1.82
C LEU A 182 5.62 -12.07 1.73
N VAL A 183 6.15 -12.41 0.57
CA VAL A 183 7.59 -12.32 0.30
C VAL A 183 7.82 -11.20 -0.71
N GLY A 184 8.77 -10.31 -0.40
CA GLY A 184 9.11 -9.19 -1.27
C GLY A 184 10.60 -8.88 -1.25
N GLY A 185 10.99 -7.97 -2.14
CA GLY A 185 12.37 -7.50 -2.29
C GLY A 185 13.02 -8.00 -3.58
N PRO A 186 14.17 -7.43 -3.99
CA PRO A 186 14.70 -7.61 -5.34
C PRO A 186 14.92 -9.06 -5.78
N ALA A 187 15.29 -9.97 -4.87
CA ALA A 187 15.53 -11.37 -5.21
C ALA A 187 14.26 -12.18 -5.51
N THR A 188 13.06 -11.65 -5.23
CA THR A 188 11.81 -12.39 -5.50
C THR A 188 11.52 -12.52 -6.99
N GLU A 189 11.94 -11.56 -7.81
CA GLU A 189 11.64 -11.57 -9.26
C GLU A 189 12.36 -12.72 -9.96
N ASP A 190 13.66 -12.91 -9.66
CA ASP A 190 14.49 -13.96 -10.26
C ASP A 190 14.09 -15.38 -9.80
N HIS A 191 13.37 -15.48 -8.68
CA HIS A 191 12.95 -16.74 -8.06
C HIS A 191 11.44 -16.92 -7.97
N PHE A 192 10.68 -16.18 -8.79
CA PHE A 192 9.23 -16.14 -8.74
C PHE A 192 8.58 -17.54 -8.84
N GLU A 193 9.01 -18.35 -9.82
CA GLU A 193 8.44 -19.69 -10.03
C GLU A 193 8.66 -20.60 -8.82
N LEU A 194 9.84 -20.55 -8.20
CA LEU A 194 10.18 -21.36 -7.04
C LEU A 194 9.35 -20.97 -5.82
N LEU A 195 9.16 -19.66 -5.59
CA LEU A 195 8.40 -19.17 -4.42
C LEU A 195 6.88 -19.31 -4.61
N LYS A 196 6.39 -19.23 -5.86
CA LYS A 196 4.95 -19.32 -6.15
C LYS A 196 4.37 -20.69 -5.86
N GLU A 197 5.16 -21.76 -5.96
CA GLU A 197 4.75 -23.13 -5.59
C GLU A 197 4.33 -23.24 -4.13
N SER A 198 4.81 -22.34 -3.27
CA SER A 198 4.50 -22.30 -1.84
C SER A 198 3.19 -21.59 -1.49
N ASN A 199 2.31 -21.22 -2.43
CA ASN A 199 1.04 -20.54 -2.14
C ASN A 199 1.18 -19.28 -1.24
N VAL A 200 2.18 -18.46 -1.53
CA VAL A 200 2.45 -17.19 -0.83
C VAL A 200 2.16 -15.99 -1.73
N LEU A 201 2.00 -14.80 -1.14
CA LEU A 201 1.93 -13.55 -1.88
C LEU A 201 3.34 -13.10 -2.27
N LEU A 202 3.53 -12.69 -3.53
CA LEU A 202 4.82 -12.23 -4.05
C LEU A 202 4.72 -10.77 -4.49
N ALA A 203 5.49 -9.90 -3.83
CA ALA A 203 5.46 -8.46 -4.01
C ALA A 203 6.72 -7.97 -4.74
N PRO A 204 6.63 -7.58 -6.04
CA PRO A 204 7.78 -7.05 -6.78
C PRO A 204 8.18 -5.63 -6.34
N ASP A 205 7.25 -4.89 -5.73
CA ASP A 205 7.50 -3.56 -5.20
C ASP A 205 6.56 -3.24 -4.03
N PHE A 206 6.81 -2.12 -3.33
CA PHE A 206 6.04 -1.75 -2.15
C PHE A 206 4.57 -1.44 -2.44
N ILE A 207 4.25 -0.88 -3.61
CA ILE A 207 2.88 -0.48 -3.96
C ILE A 207 2.07 -1.72 -4.26
N SER A 208 2.56 -2.56 -5.18
CA SER A 208 1.90 -3.83 -5.50
C SER A 208 1.81 -4.78 -4.28
N GLY A 209 2.84 -4.79 -3.43
CA GLY A 209 2.79 -5.52 -2.16
C GLY A 209 1.66 -5.05 -1.24
N MET A 210 1.43 -3.74 -1.14
CA MET A 210 0.33 -3.22 -0.34
C MET A 210 -1.04 -3.56 -0.94
N ASP A 211 -1.16 -3.51 -2.27
CA ASP A 211 -2.39 -3.90 -2.97
C ASP A 211 -2.73 -5.39 -2.69
N LEU A 212 -1.72 -6.28 -2.76
CA LEU A 212 -1.88 -7.71 -2.43
C LEU A 212 -2.32 -7.94 -0.99
N VAL A 213 -1.76 -7.20 -0.02
CA VAL A 213 -2.20 -7.28 1.39
C VAL A 213 -3.65 -6.81 1.51
N LYS A 214 -4.00 -5.70 0.88
CA LYS A 214 -5.37 -5.18 0.94
C LYS A 214 -6.38 -6.17 0.36
N ASP A 215 -6.07 -6.80 -0.76
CA ASP A 215 -6.93 -7.79 -1.37
C ASP A 215 -7.05 -9.06 -0.53
N ALA A 216 -5.95 -9.55 0.05
CA ALA A 216 -5.94 -10.76 0.88
C ALA A 216 -6.77 -10.63 2.17
N PHE A 217 -6.92 -9.42 2.69
CA PHE A 217 -7.65 -9.14 3.94
C PHE A 217 -8.97 -8.38 3.73
N GLY A 218 -9.38 -8.14 2.48
CA GLY A 218 -10.58 -7.35 2.18
C GLY A 218 -10.48 -5.90 2.70
N LEU A 219 -9.26 -5.35 2.79
CA LEU A 219 -8.99 -3.98 3.27
C LEU A 219 -8.89 -2.96 2.12
N SER A 220 -9.07 -3.39 0.87
CA SER A 220 -9.13 -2.44 -0.24
C SER A 220 -10.29 -1.48 -0.02
N ALA A 221 -10.10 -0.21 -0.42
CA ALA A 221 -11.24 0.66 -0.57
C ALA A 221 -12.18 -0.06 -1.54
N GLU A 222 -13.36 -0.46 -1.08
CA GLU A 222 -14.28 -1.38 -1.77
C GLU A 222 -14.75 -0.90 -3.16
N PHE A 223 -14.23 0.23 -3.62
CA PHE A 223 -14.33 0.72 -4.98
C PHE A 223 -12.92 1.07 -5.48
N SER A 224 -12.35 0.17 -6.28
CA SER A 224 -11.05 0.32 -6.93
C SER A 224 -11.07 1.38 -8.04
N SER A 225 -12.26 1.88 -8.40
CA SER A 225 -12.45 2.92 -9.39
C SER A 225 -13.65 3.83 -9.06
N LEU A 226 -13.62 5.07 -9.56
CA LEU A 226 -14.79 5.96 -9.52
C LEU A 226 -16.00 5.31 -10.24
N GLU A 227 -15.75 4.52 -11.27
CA GLU A 227 -16.81 3.80 -11.98
C GLU A 227 -17.55 2.82 -11.06
N GLU A 228 -16.84 2.06 -10.23
CA GLU A 228 -17.44 1.19 -9.22
C GLU A 228 -18.25 1.96 -8.17
N VAL A 229 -17.74 3.11 -7.69
CA VAL A 229 -18.49 3.98 -6.79
C VAL A 229 -19.80 4.44 -7.44
N LEU A 230 -19.74 4.90 -8.69
CA LEU A 230 -20.92 5.41 -9.41
C LEU A 230 -21.94 4.30 -9.69
N VAL A 231 -21.48 3.10 -10.07
CA VAL A 231 -22.34 1.92 -10.27
C VAL A 231 -23.01 1.51 -8.95
N GLY A 232 -22.27 1.53 -7.84
CA GLY A 232 -22.79 1.23 -6.51
C GLY A 232 -23.86 2.23 -6.07
N ILE A 233 -23.57 3.54 -6.18
CA ILE A 233 -24.55 4.60 -5.91
C ILE A 233 -25.79 4.43 -6.80
N GLY A 234 -25.61 4.24 -8.10
CA GLY A 234 -26.69 4.06 -9.07
C GLY A 234 -27.59 2.87 -8.75
N THR A 235 -26.99 1.75 -8.35
CA THR A 235 -27.68 0.52 -7.95
C THR A 235 -28.48 0.73 -6.67
N ASN A 236 -27.91 1.42 -5.67
CA ASN A 236 -28.61 1.72 -4.41
C ASN A 236 -29.81 2.65 -4.62
N ILE A 237 -29.65 3.70 -5.44
CA ILE A 237 -30.74 4.58 -5.87
C ILE A 237 -31.83 3.75 -6.55
N GLN A 238 -31.47 2.90 -7.52
CA GLN A 238 -32.42 2.08 -8.26
C GLN A 238 -33.16 1.09 -7.36
N ASN A 239 -32.46 0.40 -6.47
CA ASN A 239 -33.05 -0.58 -5.55
C ASN A 239 -34.01 0.09 -4.57
N THR A 240 -33.59 1.21 -3.97
CA THR A 240 -34.42 2.01 -3.06
C THR A 240 -35.67 2.56 -3.77
N ARG A 241 -35.51 3.01 -5.02
CA ARG A 241 -36.62 3.48 -5.84
C ARG A 241 -37.62 2.34 -6.11
N LYS A 242 -37.12 1.17 -6.53
CA LYS A 242 -37.95 -0.01 -6.83
C LYS A 242 -38.66 -0.55 -5.57
N SER A 243 -38.01 -0.55 -4.40
CA SER A 243 -38.63 -0.97 -3.14
C SER A 243 -39.76 -0.04 -2.70
N ARG A 244 -39.76 1.21 -3.18
CA ARG A 244 -40.85 2.19 -3.00
C ARG A 244 -41.86 2.22 -4.15
N SER A 245 -41.78 1.25 -5.07
CA SER A 245 -42.63 1.17 -6.26
C SER A 245 -42.61 2.44 -7.13
N MET A 246 -41.54 3.21 -7.07
CA MET A 246 -41.37 4.43 -7.87
C MET A 246 -40.77 4.11 -9.25
N SER A 247 -41.22 4.80 -10.28
CA SER A 247 -40.62 4.84 -11.61
C SER A 247 -39.48 5.86 -11.67
N GLN A 248 -38.59 5.74 -12.67
CA GLN A 248 -37.55 6.75 -12.90
C GLN A 248 -38.14 8.14 -13.18
N MET A 249 -39.33 8.21 -13.78
CA MET A 249 -40.03 9.46 -14.05
C MET A 249 -40.45 10.14 -12.75
N GLU A 250 -41.05 9.40 -11.83
CA GLU A 250 -41.49 9.93 -10.53
C GLU A 250 -40.30 10.38 -9.68
N LEU A 251 -39.19 9.62 -9.67
CA LEU A 251 -37.98 10.06 -8.99
C LEU A 251 -37.43 11.37 -9.60
N ALA A 252 -37.41 11.47 -10.92
CA ALA A 252 -36.93 12.67 -11.62
C ALA A 252 -37.78 13.90 -11.26
N GLU A 253 -39.11 13.74 -11.21
CA GLU A 253 -40.06 14.80 -10.90
C GLU A 253 -39.91 15.28 -9.45
N ILE A 254 -39.84 14.36 -8.47
CA ILE A 254 -39.66 14.70 -7.05
C ILE A 254 -38.29 15.35 -6.80
N ALA A 255 -37.23 14.83 -7.43
CA ALA A 255 -35.88 15.36 -7.26
C ALA A 255 -35.61 16.64 -8.09
N GLY A 256 -36.53 17.04 -8.97
CA GLY A 256 -36.39 18.21 -9.83
C GLY A 256 -35.24 18.08 -10.83
N VAL A 257 -35.10 16.90 -11.47
CA VAL A 257 -34.09 16.61 -12.50
C VAL A 257 -34.72 15.95 -13.73
N ASP A 258 -33.94 15.82 -14.81
CA ASP A 258 -34.40 15.13 -16.01
C ASP A 258 -34.40 13.59 -15.84
N ARG A 259 -35.39 12.90 -16.41
CA ARG A 259 -35.47 11.44 -16.37
C ARG A 259 -34.24 10.76 -17.01
N ALA A 260 -33.69 11.30 -18.09
CA ALA A 260 -32.49 10.78 -18.72
C ALA A 260 -31.27 10.88 -17.79
N TYR A 261 -31.20 11.93 -16.96
CA TYR A 261 -30.18 12.05 -15.91
C TYR A 261 -30.31 10.93 -14.88
N ILE A 262 -31.53 10.64 -14.39
CA ILE A 262 -31.77 9.48 -13.49
C ILE A 262 -31.30 8.18 -14.14
N SER A 263 -31.64 7.96 -15.41
CA SER A 263 -31.22 6.74 -16.12
C SER A 263 -29.69 6.63 -16.18
N LEU A 264 -28.97 7.70 -16.52
CA LEU A 264 -27.52 7.67 -16.59
C LEU A 264 -26.87 7.44 -15.21
N VAL A 265 -27.43 8.05 -14.16
CA VAL A 265 -26.99 7.85 -12.77
C VAL A 265 -27.21 6.41 -12.32
N GLU A 266 -28.41 5.85 -12.51
CA GLU A 266 -28.71 4.46 -12.10
C GLU A 266 -27.84 3.42 -12.81
N ASN A 267 -27.33 3.74 -14.01
CA ASN A 267 -26.42 2.88 -14.76
C ASN A 267 -24.93 3.18 -14.49
N GLY A 268 -24.60 4.08 -13.54
CA GLY A 268 -23.22 4.46 -13.22
C GLY A 268 -22.48 5.25 -14.31
N LYS A 269 -23.18 5.71 -15.35
CA LYS A 269 -22.57 6.37 -16.54
C LYS A 269 -22.38 7.87 -16.38
N GLN A 270 -22.79 8.44 -15.25
CA GLN A 270 -22.78 9.88 -15.01
C GLN A 270 -22.24 10.20 -13.63
N ASN A 271 -21.27 11.11 -13.58
CA ASN A 271 -20.83 11.73 -12.33
C ASN A 271 -21.99 12.48 -11.68
N ILE A 272 -22.27 12.13 -10.43
CA ILE A 272 -23.28 12.76 -9.61
C ILE A 272 -22.66 13.83 -8.71
N THR A 273 -23.31 14.98 -8.59
CA THR A 273 -22.88 16.00 -7.62
C THR A 273 -23.43 15.66 -6.23
N MET A 274 -22.77 16.12 -5.17
CA MET A 274 -23.27 15.94 -3.80
C MET A 274 -24.67 16.55 -3.61
N SER A 275 -24.98 17.66 -4.30
CA SER A 275 -26.30 18.27 -4.29
C SER A 275 -27.35 17.37 -4.94
N ALA A 276 -27.04 16.73 -6.07
CA ALA A 276 -27.95 15.78 -6.72
C ALA A 276 -28.15 14.53 -5.85
N LEU A 277 -27.08 14.00 -5.24
CA LEU A 277 -27.18 12.86 -4.32
C LEU A 277 -28.06 13.17 -3.10
N HIS A 278 -27.93 14.38 -2.53
CA HIS A 278 -28.81 14.85 -1.45
C HIS A 278 -30.28 14.90 -1.90
N LYS A 279 -30.57 15.50 -3.06
CA LYS A 279 -31.93 15.55 -3.62
C LYS A 279 -32.52 14.16 -3.82
N PHE A 280 -31.71 13.20 -4.29
CA PHE A 280 -32.17 11.82 -4.42
C PHE A 280 -32.45 11.16 -3.07
N SER A 281 -31.62 11.41 -2.05
CA SER A 281 -31.88 10.90 -0.70
C SER A 281 -33.18 11.46 -0.11
N GLU A 282 -33.46 12.76 -0.31
CA GLU A 282 -34.72 13.39 0.12
C GLU A 282 -35.92 12.85 -0.66
N ALA A 283 -35.82 12.78 -2.00
CA ALA A 283 -36.87 12.25 -2.87
C ALA A 283 -37.20 10.78 -2.56
N LEU A 284 -36.18 10.00 -2.22
CA LEU A 284 -36.30 8.60 -1.83
C LEU A 284 -36.57 8.44 -0.32
N GLY A 285 -36.64 9.51 0.47
CA GLY A 285 -36.89 9.45 1.91
C GLY A 285 -35.95 8.52 2.68
N VAL A 286 -34.66 8.51 2.33
CA VAL A 286 -33.60 7.72 2.99
C VAL A 286 -32.42 8.62 3.38
N SER A 287 -31.53 8.11 4.22
CA SER A 287 -30.30 8.83 4.55
C SER A 287 -29.38 8.92 3.32
N LEU A 288 -28.60 10.01 3.21
CA LEU A 288 -27.59 10.11 2.16
C LEU A 288 -26.58 8.95 2.23
N ILE A 289 -26.23 8.51 3.44
CA ILE A 289 -25.30 7.41 3.68
C ILE A 289 -25.81 6.10 3.09
N SER A 290 -27.12 5.80 3.18
CA SER A 290 -27.69 4.58 2.57
C SER A 290 -27.69 4.55 1.05
N LEU A 291 -27.46 5.68 0.39
CA LEU A 291 -27.24 5.72 -1.06
C LEU A 291 -25.78 5.52 -1.44
N MET A 292 -24.86 5.66 -0.48
CA MET A 292 -23.47 5.26 -0.69
C MET A 292 -23.41 3.73 -0.71
N PRO A 293 -22.60 3.14 -1.61
CA PRO A 293 -22.41 1.71 -1.61
C PRO A 293 -21.79 1.28 -0.27
N SER A 294 -22.40 0.26 0.34
CA SER A 294 -22.04 -0.20 1.68
C SER A 294 -20.66 -0.83 1.65
N LEU A 295 -19.89 -0.55 2.69
CA LEU A 295 -18.76 -1.38 3.05
C LEU A 295 -19.33 -2.77 3.41
N SER A 296 -19.05 -3.82 2.65
CA SER A 296 -19.32 -5.17 3.10
C SER A 296 -18.39 -5.45 4.28
N SER A 297 -18.85 -5.12 5.48
CA SER A 297 -18.44 -5.81 6.69
C SER A 297 -18.89 -7.26 6.55
N THR A 298 -18.06 -8.10 5.95
CA THR A 298 -18.21 -9.55 6.11
C THR A 298 -17.95 -9.87 7.58
N GLU A 299 -19.03 -10.33 8.21
CA GLU A 299 -19.12 -10.93 9.55
C GLU A 299 -18.06 -12.01 9.80
#